data_AF-X1BJZ9-F1
#
_entry.id   AF-X1BJZ9-F1
#
_cell.length_a   1.000
_cell.length_b   1.000
_cell.length_c   1.000
_cell.angle_alpha   90.00
_cell.angle_beta   90.00
_cell.angle_gamma   90.00
#
_symmetry.space_group_name_H-M   'P 1'
#
loop_
_entity.id
_entity.type
_entity.pdbx_description
1 polymer ?
#
loop_
_entity_poly.entity_id
_entity_poly.type
_entity_poly.pdbx_seq_one_letter_code
_entity_poly.pdbx_strand_id
1 'polypeptide(L)'
;HPDEVVDIISTFLQLEEDGCRILDPCCGTGYALNQLRYGISTEEKSAYSYGVELNTSRSVSAKSYLTKAIKSDFFRIRTPDQAYSLIFLNPPYDDSGDQDQRLEHKFLLESRKYLMPSGILVLIIPQRRLTRLSARHLAAWYTDFQIYKFPGKAYDQFRQIVLFAVRKTEAAVDPIAIAMLQAIPVKVLPDLCEQQETVFTLPPNRIDDNQFYLKSIDLDPIEVLHETEKFGAWPLVEKLVQPPNQDMRGRVLMPLRKGHLAILIACGMCNGIIQKNGT
;
A
#
# COMPACT_ATOMS: atom_id res chain seq x y z
N HIS A 1 -9.98 2.73 -20.65
CA HIS A 1 -9.58 2.28 -19.29
C HIS A 1 -8.11 2.65 -19.06
N PRO A 2 -7.62 2.91 -17.82
CA PRO A 2 -6.21 3.24 -17.57
C PRO A 2 -5.20 2.26 -18.17
N ASP A 3 -5.56 0.97 -18.21
CA ASP A 3 -4.74 -0.10 -18.78
C ASP A 3 -4.34 0.17 -20.24
N GLU A 4 -5.12 0.96 -20.98
CA GLU A 4 -4.84 1.27 -22.39
C GLU A 4 -3.74 2.32 -22.58
N VAL A 5 -3.39 3.06 -21.53
CA VAL A 5 -2.46 4.20 -21.63
C VAL A 5 -1.31 4.13 -20.63
N VAL A 6 -1.30 3.13 -19.75
CA VAL A 6 -0.34 3.06 -18.65
C VAL A 6 1.11 2.92 -19.12
N ASP A 7 1.33 2.22 -20.23
CA ASP A 7 2.66 2.11 -20.84
C ASP A 7 3.14 3.50 -21.30
N ILE A 8 2.27 4.29 -21.93
CA ILE A 8 2.59 5.67 -22.31
C ILE A 8 2.86 6.52 -21.06
N ILE A 9 2.04 6.40 -20.01
CA ILE A 9 2.24 7.12 -18.74
C ILE A 9 3.61 6.81 -18.14
N SER A 10 4.09 5.56 -18.20
CA SER A 10 5.41 5.21 -17.66
C SER A 10 6.56 5.96 -18.35
N THR A 11 6.44 6.31 -19.63
CA THR A 11 7.48 7.08 -20.35
C THR A 11 7.71 8.49 -19.80
N PHE A 12 6.75 9.03 -19.03
CA PHE A 12 6.89 10.33 -18.39
C PHE A 12 7.73 10.28 -17.10
N LEU A 13 7.99 9.09 -16.56
CA LEU A 13 8.47 8.91 -15.20
C LEU A 13 9.80 8.16 -15.17
N GLN A 14 10.68 8.56 -14.25
CA GLN A 14 11.89 7.81 -13.94
C GLN A 14 12.16 7.77 -12.44
N LEU A 15 12.88 6.74 -11.98
CA LEU A 15 13.30 6.60 -10.59
C LEU A 15 14.62 7.34 -10.35
N GLU A 16 14.66 8.20 -9.34
CA GLU A 16 15.91 8.83 -8.88
C GLU A 16 16.85 7.77 -8.28
N GLU A 17 16.32 6.91 -7.41
CA GLU A 17 17.03 5.82 -6.74
C GLU A 17 16.17 4.55 -6.68
N ASP A 18 16.77 3.45 -6.21
CA ASP A 18 16.08 2.20 -5.98
C ASP A 18 15.04 2.31 -4.84
N GLY A 19 14.00 1.49 -4.94
CA GLY A 19 13.05 1.25 -3.87
C GLY A 19 11.87 2.21 -3.79
N CYS A 20 11.67 3.13 -4.73
CA CYS A 20 10.54 4.08 -4.71
C CYS A 20 9.18 3.38 -4.49
N ARG A 21 8.36 3.91 -3.57
CA ARG A 21 7.02 3.36 -3.29
C ARG A 21 5.94 4.11 -4.07
N ILE A 22 5.06 3.36 -4.74
CA ILE A 22 3.93 3.91 -5.49
C ILE A 22 2.61 3.37 -4.93
N LEU A 23 1.59 4.24 -4.80
CA LEU A 23 0.29 3.90 -4.23
C LEU A 23 -0.84 4.11 -5.24
N ASP A 24 -1.73 3.14 -5.34
CA ASP A 24 -3.08 3.33 -5.90
C ASP A 24 -4.14 3.17 -4.81
N PRO A 25 -4.82 4.26 -4.40
CA PRO A 25 -5.88 4.26 -3.39
C PRO A 25 -7.12 3.42 -3.74
N CYS A 26 -7.27 3.01 -5.00
CA CYS A 26 -8.46 2.36 -5.55
C CYS A 26 -8.05 1.44 -6.70
N CYS A 27 -7.17 0.48 -6.40
CA CYS A 27 -6.34 -0.18 -7.40
C CYS A 27 -7.06 -1.17 -8.32
N GLY A 28 -8.34 -1.47 -8.09
CA GLY A 28 -9.08 -2.44 -8.86
C GLY A 28 -8.38 -3.79 -8.80
N THR A 29 -8.05 -4.35 -9.98
CA THR A 29 -7.34 -5.64 -10.10
C THR A 29 -5.84 -5.52 -9.84
N GLY A 30 -5.30 -4.31 -9.68
CA GLY A 30 -3.87 -4.02 -9.56
C GLY A 30 -3.09 -4.04 -10.88
N TYR A 31 -3.74 -4.34 -12.00
CA TYR A 31 -3.06 -4.49 -13.29
C TYR A 31 -2.37 -3.20 -13.75
N ALA A 32 -3.10 -2.08 -13.82
CA ALA A 32 -2.54 -0.78 -14.21
C ALA A 32 -1.31 -0.41 -13.36
N LEU A 33 -1.44 -0.44 -12.02
CA LEU A 33 -0.33 -0.07 -11.16
C LEU A 33 0.88 -1.00 -11.32
N ASN A 34 0.67 -2.30 -11.55
CA ASN A 34 1.76 -3.23 -11.82
C ASN A 34 2.45 -2.95 -13.17
N GLN A 35 1.69 -2.64 -14.23
CA GLN A 35 2.25 -2.24 -15.52
C GLN A 35 3.06 -0.94 -15.40
N LEU A 36 2.53 0.05 -14.68
CA LEU A 36 3.25 1.28 -14.38
C LEU A 36 4.56 0.99 -13.65
N ARG A 37 4.50 0.19 -12.56
CA ARG A 37 5.67 -0.24 -11.79
C ARG A 37 6.71 -0.88 -12.70
N TYR A 38 6.29 -1.78 -13.59
CA TYR A 38 7.18 -2.46 -14.51
C TYR A 38 7.83 -1.48 -15.49
N GLY A 39 7.05 -0.59 -16.11
CA GLY A 39 7.55 0.37 -17.08
C GLY A 39 8.52 1.41 -16.51
N ILE A 40 8.39 1.77 -15.23
CA ILE A 40 9.32 2.72 -14.57
C ILE A 40 10.51 2.03 -13.89
N SER A 41 10.50 0.70 -13.77
CA SER A 41 11.60 -0.05 -13.17
C SER A 41 12.65 -0.41 -14.21
N THR A 42 13.90 -0.52 -13.77
CA THR A 42 15.06 -0.90 -14.58
C THR A 42 15.79 -2.05 -13.88
N GLU A 43 16.88 -2.55 -14.47
CA GLU A 43 17.73 -3.56 -13.83
C GLU A 43 18.36 -3.05 -12.51
N GLU A 44 18.62 -1.75 -12.42
CA GLU A 44 19.31 -1.14 -11.27
C GLU A 44 18.35 -0.55 -10.22
N LYS A 45 17.15 -0.13 -10.64
CA LYS A 45 16.18 0.57 -9.79
C LYS A 45 14.79 -0.01 -9.96
N SER A 46 14.20 -0.45 -8.86
CA SER A 46 12.87 -1.03 -8.81
C SER A 46 11.91 -0.17 -7.99
N ALA A 47 10.65 -0.10 -8.45
CA ALA A 47 9.57 0.46 -7.65
C ALA A 47 8.77 -0.63 -6.93
N TYR A 48 8.21 -0.30 -5.78
CA TYR A 48 7.30 -1.15 -5.00
C TYR A 48 5.88 -0.61 -5.07
N SER A 49 4.93 -1.49 -5.40
CA SER A 49 3.54 -1.11 -5.67
C SER A 49 2.60 -1.48 -4.53
N TYR A 50 1.81 -0.50 -4.11
CA TYR A 50 0.89 -0.61 -2.99
C TYR A 50 -0.53 -0.26 -3.46
N GLY A 51 -1.51 -1.08 -3.08
CA GLY A 51 -2.88 -0.91 -3.53
C GLY A 51 -3.90 -1.09 -2.42
N VAL A 52 -4.99 -0.33 -2.50
CA VAL A 52 -6.19 -0.53 -1.68
C VAL A 52 -7.37 -0.79 -2.59
N GLU A 53 -8.13 -1.84 -2.31
CA GLU A 53 -9.32 -2.18 -3.09
C GLU A 53 -10.45 -2.64 -2.18
N LEU A 54 -11.65 -2.07 -2.36
CA LEU A 54 -12.81 -2.39 -1.53
C LEU A 54 -13.44 -3.75 -1.91
N ASN A 55 -13.47 -4.09 -3.19
CA ASN A 55 -14.10 -5.31 -3.69
C ASN A 55 -13.23 -6.54 -3.41
N THR A 56 -13.83 -7.58 -2.81
CA THR A 56 -13.13 -8.82 -2.48
C THR A 56 -12.45 -9.48 -3.68
N SER A 57 -13.16 -9.68 -4.79
CA SER A 57 -12.61 -10.38 -5.97
C SER A 57 -11.46 -9.61 -6.60
N ARG A 58 -11.63 -8.29 -6.79
CA ARG A 58 -10.57 -7.43 -7.34
C ARG A 58 -9.36 -7.34 -6.41
N SER A 59 -9.59 -7.28 -5.09
CA SER A 59 -8.50 -7.26 -4.10
C SER A 59 -7.65 -8.53 -4.11
N VAL A 60 -8.26 -9.71 -4.36
CA VAL A 60 -7.52 -10.98 -4.51
C VAL A 60 -6.63 -10.93 -5.75
N SER A 61 -7.15 -10.41 -6.86
CA SER A 61 -6.33 -10.16 -8.06
C SER A 61 -5.18 -9.22 -7.75
N ALA A 62 -5.45 -8.07 -7.10
CA ALA A 62 -4.43 -7.08 -6.79
C ALA A 62 -3.30 -7.63 -5.90
N LYS A 63 -3.62 -8.49 -4.92
CA LYS A 63 -2.63 -9.18 -4.08
C LYS A 63 -1.69 -10.09 -4.87
N SER A 64 -2.10 -10.52 -6.07
CA SER A 64 -1.31 -11.39 -6.95
C SER A 64 -0.31 -10.61 -7.82
N TYR A 65 -0.56 -9.31 -8.04
CA TYR A 65 0.24 -8.46 -8.92
C TYR A 65 1.10 -7.43 -8.18
N LEU A 66 0.57 -6.86 -7.10
CA LEU A 66 1.21 -5.75 -6.40
C LEU A 66 2.17 -6.24 -5.32
N THR A 67 3.15 -5.40 -4.96
CA THR A 67 4.06 -5.68 -3.83
C THR A 67 3.25 -5.88 -2.54
N LYS A 68 2.23 -5.05 -2.32
CA LYS A 68 1.21 -5.32 -1.31
C LYS A 68 -0.13 -4.69 -1.71
N ALA A 69 -1.19 -5.48 -1.67
CA ALA A 69 -2.55 -4.97 -1.76
C ALA A 69 -3.36 -5.36 -0.51
N ILE A 70 -4.22 -4.46 -0.04
CA ILE A 70 -5.14 -4.73 1.07
C ILE A 70 -6.59 -4.58 0.61
N LYS A 71 -7.46 -5.42 1.18
CA LYS A 71 -8.91 -5.27 1.01
C LYS A 71 -9.41 -4.32 2.10
N SER A 72 -9.75 -3.09 1.74
CA SER A 72 -10.23 -2.10 2.71
C SER A 72 -10.95 -0.94 2.01
N ASP A 73 -11.68 -0.14 2.78
CA ASP A 73 -12.01 1.23 2.36
C ASP A 73 -10.74 2.08 2.50
N PHE A 74 -10.32 2.75 1.44
CA PHE A 74 -9.17 3.65 1.45
C PHE A 74 -9.24 4.69 2.57
N PHE A 75 -10.43 5.18 2.91
CA PHE A 75 -10.61 6.15 3.98
C PHE A 75 -10.45 5.53 5.38
N ARG A 76 -10.27 4.21 5.46
CA ARG A 76 -10.12 3.41 6.67
C ARG A 76 -8.81 2.62 6.66
N ILE A 77 -7.74 3.19 6.13
CA ILE A 77 -6.39 2.60 6.17
C ILE A 77 -5.48 3.30 7.17
N ARG A 78 -4.40 2.61 7.51
CA ARG A 78 -3.23 3.18 8.19
C ARG A 78 -1.99 2.90 7.34
N THR A 79 -1.28 3.97 7.01
CA THR A 79 0.04 3.98 6.38
C THR A 79 0.74 5.26 6.82
N PRO A 80 2.08 5.30 6.90
CA PRO A 80 2.77 6.55 7.23
C PRO A 80 2.46 7.66 6.22
N ASP A 81 2.38 8.90 6.72
CA ASP A 81 2.29 10.08 5.88
C ASP A 81 3.59 10.26 5.09
N GLN A 82 3.52 10.83 3.88
CA GLN A 82 4.68 11.10 3.02
C GLN A 82 5.55 9.85 2.72
N ALA A 83 4.93 8.67 2.67
CA ALA A 83 5.61 7.39 2.46
C ALA A 83 5.81 7.00 1.00
N TYR A 84 5.09 7.65 0.08
CA TYR A 84 5.04 7.27 -1.34
C TYR A 84 5.61 8.37 -2.23
N SER A 85 6.39 7.96 -3.22
CA SER A 85 6.99 8.85 -4.23
C SER A 85 6.02 9.17 -5.35
N LEU A 86 5.04 8.28 -5.58
CA LEU A 86 3.97 8.49 -6.55
C LEU A 86 2.61 8.02 -6.00
N ILE A 87 1.57 8.79 -6.31
CA ILE A 87 0.19 8.32 -6.20
C ILE A 87 -0.41 8.24 -7.60
N PHE A 88 -0.80 7.02 -7.99
CA PHE A 88 -1.56 6.74 -9.20
C PHE A 88 -3.04 6.73 -8.82
N LEU A 89 -3.74 7.80 -9.17
CA LEU A 89 -5.09 8.06 -8.72
C LEU A 89 -6.07 7.95 -9.89
N ASN A 90 -6.77 6.83 -9.97
CA ASN A 90 -7.90 6.62 -10.87
C ASN A 90 -9.15 6.25 -10.04
N PRO A 91 -9.77 7.23 -9.36
CA PRO A 91 -10.90 6.97 -8.46
C PRO A 91 -12.08 6.35 -9.21
N PRO A 92 -12.98 5.62 -8.51
CA PRO A 92 -14.20 5.16 -9.13
C PRO A 92 -15.07 6.35 -9.56
N TYR A 93 -15.68 6.23 -10.74
CA TYR A 93 -16.69 7.16 -11.26
C TYR A 93 -17.97 6.38 -11.53
N ASP A 94 -19.11 6.96 -11.18
CA ASP A 94 -20.42 6.50 -11.63
C ASP A 94 -21.19 7.66 -12.28
N ASP A 95 -22.10 7.34 -13.21
CA ASP A 95 -22.89 8.28 -13.99
C ASP A 95 -24.15 8.75 -13.22
N SER A 96 -24.29 8.36 -11.95
CA SER A 96 -25.53 8.50 -11.18
C SER A 96 -25.72 9.85 -10.46
N GLY A 97 -24.75 10.78 -10.52
CA GLY A 97 -24.98 12.21 -10.21
C GLY A 97 -23.86 12.93 -9.45
N ASP A 98 -24.19 14.08 -8.84
CA ASP A 98 -23.26 15.01 -8.16
C ASP A 98 -22.52 14.41 -6.93
N GLN A 99 -23.01 13.30 -6.36
CA GLN A 99 -22.34 12.65 -5.23
C GLN A 99 -20.96 12.07 -5.62
N ASP A 100 -20.76 11.66 -6.87
CA ASP A 100 -19.52 11.03 -7.30
C ASP A 100 -18.38 12.03 -7.57
N GLN A 101 -18.70 13.25 -8.01
CA GLN A 101 -17.70 14.34 -8.08
C GLN A 101 -17.11 14.64 -6.70
N ARG A 102 -17.88 14.44 -5.62
CA ARG A 102 -17.38 14.56 -4.25
C ARG A 102 -16.45 13.41 -3.89
N LEU A 103 -16.68 12.21 -4.41
CA LEU A 103 -15.86 11.05 -4.12
C LEU A 103 -14.47 11.18 -4.75
N GLU A 104 -14.39 11.55 -6.03
CA GLU A 104 -13.12 11.84 -6.71
C GLU A 104 -12.31 12.91 -5.96
N HIS A 105 -13.00 14.00 -5.58
CA HIS A 105 -12.39 15.07 -4.80
C HIS A 105 -11.90 14.59 -3.43
N LYS A 106 -12.68 13.72 -2.76
CA LYS A 106 -12.33 13.17 -1.45
C LYS A 106 -11.10 12.26 -1.55
N PHE A 107 -11.03 11.41 -2.57
CA PHE A 107 -9.85 10.59 -2.84
C PHE A 107 -8.60 11.46 -3.07
N LEU A 108 -8.70 12.52 -3.87
CA LEU A 108 -7.62 13.47 -4.09
C LEU A 108 -7.16 14.13 -2.77
N LEU A 109 -8.11 14.64 -1.98
CA LEU A 109 -7.84 15.30 -0.70
C LEU A 109 -7.14 14.36 0.30
N GLU A 110 -7.68 13.15 0.48
CA GLU A 110 -7.24 12.22 1.52
C GLU A 110 -5.93 11.51 1.15
N SER A 111 -5.71 11.24 -0.14
CA SER A 111 -4.48 10.59 -0.60
C SER A 111 -3.27 11.52 -0.55
N ARG A 112 -3.47 12.83 -0.70
CA ARG A 112 -2.40 13.85 -0.68
C ARG A 112 -1.41 13.65 0.46
N LYS A 113 -1.87 13.43 1.70
CA LYS A 113 -0.99 13.35 2.88
C LYS A 113 0.05 12.22 2.79
N TYR A 114 -0.24 11.16 2.04
CA TYR A 114 0.63 10.00 1.87
C TYR A 114 1.71 10.18 0.80
N LEU A 115 1.50 11.05 -0.19
CA LEU A 115 2.51 11.39 -1.21
C LEU A 115 3.61 12.25 -0.59
N MET A 116 4.90 12.03 -0.77
CA MET A 116 5.91 12.93 -0.21
C MET A 116 6.01 14.27 -0.98
N PRO A 117 6.53 15.35 -0.37
CA PRO A 117 6.94 16.54 -1.10
C PRO A 117 7.88 16.19 -2.26
N SER A 118 7.70 16.86 -3.41
CA SER A 118 8.33 16.53 -4.69
C SER A 118 7.89 15.20 -5.32
N GLY A 119 7.02 14.44 -4.66
CA GLY A 119 6.41 13.24 -5.23
C GLY A 119 5.37 13.59 -6.32
N ILE A 120 5.08 12.62 -7.17
CA ILE A 120 4.24 12.82 -8.36
C ILE A 120 2.81 12.30 -8.13
N LEU A 121 1.83 13.13 -8.43
CA LEU A 121 0.45 12.70 -8.60
C LEU A 121 0.21 12.42 -10.08
N VAL A 122 -0.28 11.21 -10.39
CA VAL A 122 -0.86 10.86 -11.68
C VAL A 122 -2.36 10.71 -11.47
N LEU A 123 -3.14 11.74 -11.82
CA LEU A 123 -4.59 11.74 -11.69
C LEU A 123 -5.22 11.45 -13.05
N ILE A 124 -5.93 10.32 -13.15
CA ILE A 124 -6.78 10.00 -14.28
C ILE A 124 -8.20 10.34 -13.85
N ILE A 125 -8.98 11.08 -14.65
CA ILE A 125 -10.42 11.35 -14.45
C ILE A 125 -11.08 11.69 -15.79
N PRO A 126 -12.40 11.59 -15.95
CA PRO A 126 -13.08 12.21 -17.08
C PRO A 126 -12.87 13.73 -17.07
N GLN A 127 -12.55 14.33 -18.22
CA GLN A 127 -12.15 15.74 -18.33
C GLN A 127 -13.13 16.71 -17.67
N ARG A 128 -14.43 16.48 -17.86
CA ARG A 128 -15.50 17.32 -17.33
C ARG A 128 -15.62 17.28 -15.80
N ARG A 129 -15.03 16.27 -15.15
CA ARG A 129 -15.12 16.07 -13.70
C ARG A 129 -14.04 16.78 -12.91
N LEU A 130 -13.13 17.50 -13.58
CA LEU A 130 -12.21 18.41 -12.89
C LEU A 130 -12.97 19.63 -12.35
N THR A 131 -13.57 19.46 -11.16
CA THR A 131 -14.41 20.48 -10.54
C THR A 131 -13.62 21.70 -10.09
N ARG A 132 -14.32 22.82 -9.85
CA ARG A 132 -13.73 24.03 -9.24
C ARG A 132 -13.09 23.75 -7.88
N LEU A 133 -13.64 22.81 -7.11
CA LEU A 133 -13.12 22.43 -5.80
C LEU A 133 -11.80 21.65 -5.94
N SER A 134 -11.76 20.65 -6.82
CA SER A 134 -10.53 19.90 -7.14
C SER A 134 -9.45 20.79 -7.76
N ALA A 135 -9.82 21.71 -8.66
CA ALA A 135 -8.89 22.68 -9.25
C ALA A 135 -8.22 23.57 -8.19
N ARG A 136 -8.98 24.06 -7.20
CA ARG A 136 -8.41 24.85 -6.09
C ARG A 136 -7.48 24.01 -5.22
N HIS A 137 -7.86 22.76 -4.92
CA HIS A 137 -7.02 21.88 -4.12
C HIS A 137 -5.72 21.53 -4.83
N LEU A 138 -5.80 21.18 -6.13
CA LEU A 138 -4.64 20.90 -6.97
C LEU A 138 -3.71 22.11 -7.02
N ALA A 139 -4.22 23.29 -7.38
CA ALA A 139 -3.40 24.51 -7.41
C ALA A 139 -2.73 24.83 -6.06
N ALA A 140 -3.43 24.56 -4.96
CA ALA A 140 -2.90 24.81 -3.62
C ALA A 140 -1.72 23.91 -3.27
N TRP A 141 -1.82 22.61 -3.58
CA TRP A 141 -0.88 21.58 -3.09
C TRP A 141 0.06 21.01 -4.15
N TYR A 142 -0.13 21.35 -5.42
CA TYR A 142 0.63 20.81 -6.53
C TYR A 142 1.09 21.90 -7.50
N THR A 143 2.16 21.62 -8.23
CA THR A 143 2.78 22.46 -9.26
C THR A 143 3.18 21.61 -10.47
N ASP A 144 3.76 22.24 -11.50
CA ASP A 144 4.36 21.58 -12.66
C ASP A 144 3.37 20.67 -13.39
N PHE A 145 2.17 21.20 -13.62
CA PHE A 145 1.07 20.47 -14.22
C PHE A 145 1.35 20.12 -15.69
N GLN A 146 1.21 18.84 -16.03
CA GLN A 146 1.13 18.37 -17.42
C GLN A 146 -0.18 17.61 -17.61
N ILE A 147 -1.00 18.03 -18.57
CA ILE A 147 -2.37 17.53 -18.72
C ILE A 147 -2.62 17.14 -20.17
N TYR A 148 -2.98 15.88 -20.37
CA TYR A 148 -3.21 15.29 -21.68
C TYR A 148 -4.56 14.57 -21.69
N LYS A 149 -5.23 14.56 -22.84
CA LYS A 149 -6.36 13.67 -23.06
C LYS A 149 -5.87 12.29 -23.51
N PHE A 150 -6.64 11.25 -23.24
CA PHE A 150 -6.33 9.91 -23.77
C PHE A 150 -6.31 9.95 -25.31
N PRO A 151 -5.52 9.09 -25.98
CA PRO A 151 -5.46 9.07 -27.44
C PRO A 151 -6.62 8.28 -28.05
N GLY A 152 -7.07 8.70 -29.23
CA GLY A 152 -7.98 7.92 -30.09
C GLY A 152 -9.27 7.46 -29.42
N LYS A 153 -9.67 6.21 -29.69
CA LYS A 153 -10.95 5.63 -29.24
C LYS A 153 -11.10 5.57 -27.71
N ALA A 154 -9.98 5.48 -26.98
CA ALA A 154 -9.98 5.47 -25.53
C ALA A 154 -10.59 6.76 -24.95
N TYR A 155 -10.38 7.89 -25.64
CA TYR A 155 -10.98 9.17 -25.29
C TYR A 155 -12.42 9.33 -25.75
N ASP A 156 -12.78 8.78 -26.91
CA ASP A 156 -14.15 8.91 -27.42
C ASP A 156 -15.18 8.28 -26.48
N GLN A 157 -14.82 7.19 -25.80
CA GLN A 157 -15.71 6.47 -24.89
C GLN A 157 -15.89 7.18 -23.55
N PHE A 158 -14.80 7.59 -22.89
CA PHE A 158 -14.85 8.06 -21.50
C PHE A 158 -14.38 9.50 -21.29
N ARG A 159 -13.89 10.16 -22.35
CA ARG A 159 -13.35 11.54 -22.31
C ARG A 159 -12.29 11.72 -21.21
N GLN A 160 -11.49 10.69 -20.96
CA GLN A 160 -10.52 10.67 -19.86
C GLN A 160 -9.30 11.53 -20.16
N ILE A 161 -8.78 12.15 -19.11
CA ILE A 161 -7.52 12.88 -19.11
C ILE A 161 -6.58 12.22 -18.12
N VAL A 162 -5.28 12.42 -18.33
CA VAL A 162 -4.25 12.23 -17.32
C VAL A 162 -3.68 13.59 -16.95
N LEU A 163 -3.57 13.86 -15.65
CA LEU A 163 -2.93 15.03 -15.07
C LEU A 163 -1.74 14.55 -14.24
N PHE A 164 -0.55 14.96 -14.62
CA PHE A 164 0.65 14.86 -13.83
C PHE A 164 0.84 16.15 -13.03
N ALA A 165 1.27 16.05 -11.78
CA ALA A 165 1.65 17.21 -10.99
C ALA A 165 2.62 16.83 -9.86
N VAL A 166 3.47 17.77 -9.47
CA VAL A 166 4.45 17.61 -8.38
C VAL A 166 3.87 18.13 -7.07
N ARG A 167 3.93 17.34 -5.99
CA ARG A 167 3.44 17.75 -4.66
C ARG A 167 4.33 18.84 -4.07
N LYS A 168 3.74 19.98 -3.71
CA LYS A 168 4.36 21.05 -2.94
C LYS A 168 4.60 20.63 -1.49
N THR A 169 5.63 21.20 -0.86
CA THR A 169 5.89 21.02 0.58
C THR A 169 4.76 21.61 1.42
N GLU A 170 4.28 22.80 1.05
CA GLU A 170 3.23 23.55 1.74
C GLU A 170 2.18 24.05 0.75
N ALA A 171 0.97 24.31 1.26
CA ALA A 171 -0.08 24.91 0.45
C ALA A 171 0.24 26.37 0.12
N ALA A 172 0.03 26.75 -1.14
CA ALA A 172 0.17 28.13 -1.57
C ALA A 172 -1.00 28.52 -2.49
N VAL A 173 -1.55 29.71 -2.31
CA VAL A 173 -2.57 30.23 -3.23
C VAL A 173 -1.90 30.60 -4.54
N ASP A 174 -2.34 29.98 -5.63
CA ASP A 174 -1.85 30.25 -6.98
C ASP A 174 -3.04 30.57 -7.89
N PRO A 175 -3.42 31.85 -8.04
CA PRO A 175 -4.56 32.26 -8.86
C PRO A 175 -4.41 31.87 -10.33
N ILE A 176 -3.18 31.80 -10.84
CA ILE A 176 -2.88 31.44 -12.23
C ILE A 176 -3.14 29.95 -12.44
N ALA A 177 -2.59 29.09 -11.57
CA ALA A 177 -2.86 27.65 -11.62
C ALA A 177 -4.35 27.35 -11.40
N ILE A 178 -5.02 28.07 -10.49
CA ILE A 178 -6.48 27.94 -10.29
C ILE A 178 -7.23 28.23 -11.59
N ALA A 179 -6.95 29.35 -12.24
CA ALA A 179 -7.61 29.74 -13.49
C ALA A 179 -7.33 28.73 -14.62
N MET A 180 -6.08 28.29 -14.74
CA MET A 180 -5.67 27.28 -15.72
C MET A 180 -6.43 25.96 -15.51
N LEU A 181 -6.49 25.44 -14.29
CA LEU A 181 -7.16 24.18 -13.96
C LEU A 181 -8.68 24.27 -14.11
N GLN A 182 -9.28 25.41 -13.78
CA GLN A 182 -10.73 25.63 -13.97
C GLN A 182 -11.14 25.70 -15.44
N ALA A 183 -10.22 26.01 -16.36
CA ALA A 183 -10.49 26.01 -17.79
C ALA A 183 -10.46 24.61 -18.42
N ILE A 184 -9.83 23.62 -17.75
CA ILE A 184 -9.61 22.27 -18.30
C ILE A 184 -10.89 21.55 -18.74
N PRO A 185 -12.04 21.59 -18.02
CA PRO A 185 -13.26 20.87 -18.41
C PRO A 185 -13.76 21.15 -19.84
N VAL A 186 -13.42 22.32 -20.39
CA VAL A 186 -13.84 22.77 -21.73
C VAL A 186 -12.65 23.02 -22.68
N LYS A 187 -11.42 22.89 -22.19
CA LYS A 187 -10.21 23.15 -22.98
C LYS A 187 -9.95 22.01 -23.97
N VAL A 188 -9.49 22.33 -25.17
CA VAL A 188 -8.92 21.31 -26.07
C VAL A 188 -7.52 20.94 -25.56
N LEU A 189 -7.32 19.68 -25.21
CA LEU A 189 -6.07 19.16 -24.67
C LEU A 189 -5.29 18.38 -25.74
N PRO A 190 -3.94 18.39 -25.68
CA PRO A 190 -3.11 17.53 -26.51
C PRO A 190 -3.34 16.05 -26.16
N ASP A 191 -3.20 15.18 -27.17
CA ASP A 191 -3.19 13.73 -26.97
C ASP A 191 -2.00 13.31 -26.11
N LEU A 192 -2.21 12.34 -25.23
CA LEU A 192 -1.15 11.67 -24.52
C LEU A 192 -0.33 10.84 -25.51
N CYS A 193 0.97 11.14 -25.60
CA CYS A 193 1.92 10.45 -26.45
C CYS A 193 3.16 10.01 -25.66
N GLU A 194 3.86 9.01 -26.17
CA GLU A 194 5.13 8.55 -25.60
C GLU A 194 6.15 9.68 -25.59
N GLN A 195 6.88 9.78 -24.48
CA GLN A 195 7.96 10.74 -24.31
C GLN A 195 9.30 10.08 -24.61
N GLN A 196 10.16 10.77 -25.34
CA GLN A 196 11.54 10.35 -25.58
C GLN A 196 12.44 10.66 -24.38
N GLU A 197 12.14 11.75 -23.69
CA GLU A 197 12.85 12.20 -22.50
C GLU A 197 11.90 12.18 -21.30
N THR A 198 12.42 11.76 -20.15
CA THR A 198 11.68 11.66 -18.91
C THR A 198 11.27 13.05 -18.42
N VAL A 199 9.99 13.22 -18.09
CA VAL A 199 9.43 14.52 -17.68
C VAL A 199 9.49 14.71 -16.17
N PHE A 200 9.31 13.63 -15.40
CA PHE A 200 9.29 13.66 -13.94
C PHE A 200 10.21 12.60 -13.35
N THR A 201 10.91 13.00 -12.29
CA THR A 201 11.75 12.11 -11.48
C THR A 201 11.07 11.81 -10.16
N LEU A 202 10.92 10.53 -9.83
CA LEU A 202 10.36 10.08 -8.56
C LEU A 202 11.42 10.15 -7.46
N PRO A 203 11.16 10.89 -6.37
CA PRO A 203 12.12 11.02 -5.28
C PRO A 203 12.32 9.70 -4.53
N PRO A 204 13.50 9.48 -3.91
CA PRO A 204 13.76 8.30 -3.09
C PRO A 204 12.87 8.24 -1.86
N ASN A 205 12.70 7.04 -1.32
CA ASN A 205 11.96 6.84 -0.08
C ASN A 205 12.61 7.59 1.09
N ARG A 206 11.77 8.26 1.88
CA ARG A 206 12.21 8.96 3.11
C ARG A 206 11.94 8.17 4.39
N ILE A 207 11.25 7.04 4.28
CA ILE A 207 10.84 6.21 5.40
C ILE A 207 11.51 4.85 5.25
N ASP A 208 12.21 4.42 6.30
CA ASP A 208 12.83 3.09 6.37
C ASP A 208 11.80 1.97 6.18
N ASP A 209 12.21 0.88 5.56
CA ASP A 209 11.35 -0.29 5.34
C ASP A 209 10.77 -0.86 6.64
N ASN A 210 11.53 -0.80 7.74
CA ASN A 210 11.08 -1.26 9.05
C ASN A 210 9.98 -0.39 9.67
N GLN A 211 9.84 0.86 9.21
CA GLN A 211 8.82 1.80 9.67
C GLN A 211 7.64 1.87 8.70
N PHE A 212 7.80 1.35 7.48
CA PHE A 212 6.75 1.35 6.48
C PHE A 212 5.69 0.28 6.78
N TYR A 213 4.42 0.65 6.61
CA TYR A 213 3.30 -0.27 6.69
C TYR A 213 2.12 0.22 5.86
N LEU A 214 1.32 -0.71 5.38
CA LEU A 214 -0.01 -0.47 4.82
C LEU A 214 -0.96 -1.48 5.46
N LYS A 215 -1.93 -1.01 6.25
CA LYS A 215 -2.88 -1.84 7.00
C LYS A 215 -4.30 -1.28 6.90
N SER A 216 -5.29 -2.17 6.99
CA SER A 216 -6.69 -1.77 7.23
C SER A 216 -6.87 -1.36 8.69
N ILE A 217 -7.73 -0.38 8.97
CA ILE A 217 -8.25 -0.11 10.33
C ILE A 217 -9.19 -1.23 10.75
N ASP A 218 -10.00 -1.71 9.81
CA ASP A 218 -10.90 -2.82 10.04
C ASP A 218 -10.09 -4.11 10.07
N LEU A 219 -10.07 -4.78 11.23
CA LEU A 219 -9.36 -6.03 11.44
C LEU A 219 -10.02 -7.14 10.65
N ASP A 220 -9.34 -7.66 9.63
CA ASP A 220 -9.71 -8.93 9.00
C ASP A 220 -9.23 -10.06 9.94
N PRO A 221 -10.13 -10.91 10.48
CA PRO A 221 -9.76 -12.01 11.38
C PRO A 221 -8.68 -12.93 10.80
N ILE A 222 -8.64 -13.09 9.47
CA ILE A 222 -7.64 -13.93 8.80
C ILE A 222 -6.28 -13.22 8.76
N GLU A 223 -6.25 -11.91 8.51
CA GLU A 223 -5.03 -11.11 8.54
C GLU A 223 -4.46 -11.03 9.96
N VAL A 224 -5.34 -10.88 10.97
CA VAL A 224 -4.99 -10.89 12.39
C VAL A 224 -4.34 -12.22 12.79
N LEU A 225 -4.88 -13.35 12.33
CA LEU A 225 -4.34 -14.67 12.66
C LEU A 225 -2.90 -14.81 12.13
N HIS A 226 -2.67 -14.52 10.86
CA HIS A 226 -1.33 -14.56 10.27
C HIS A 226 -0.35 -13.56 10.91
N GLU A 227 -0.79 -12.34 11.23
CA GLU A 227 0.07 -11.38 11.95
C GLU A 227 0.40 -11.86 13.36
N THR A 228 -0.54 -12.51 14.05
CA THR A 228 -0.32 -13.07 15.40
C THR A 228 0.65 -14.24 15.36
N GLU A 229 0.62 -15.08 14.33
CA GLU A 229 1.61 -16.15 14.15
C GLU A 229 3.02 -15.61 13.90
N LYS A 230 3.14 -14.52 13.13
CA LYS A 230 4.44 -13.96 12.73
C LYS A 230 5.05 -12.97 13.75
N PHE A 231 4.22 -12.15 14.37
CA PHE A 231 4.64 -11.03 15.23
C PHE A 231 3.96 -11.02 16.60
N GLY A 232 3.10 -11.99 16.89
CA GLY A 232 2.45 -12.08 18.18
C GLY A 232 3.47 -12.24 19.30
N ALA A 233 3.16 -11.71 20.48
CA ALA A 233 3.95 -11.96 21.68
C ALA A 233 3.80 -13.41 22.18
N TRP A 234 2.85 -14.18 21.64
CA TRP A 234 2.50 -15.51 22.12
C TRP A 234 3.67 -16.50 22.08
N PRO A 235 4.50 -16.60 21.02
CA PRO A 235 5.69 -17.46 21.04
C PRO A 235 6.74 -17.03 22.08
N LEU A 236 6.80 -15.73 22.40
CA LEU A 236 7.70 -15.21 23.45
C LEU A 236 7.17 -15.56 24.84
N VAL A 237 5.85 -15.39 25.05
CA VAL A 237 5.16 -15.80 26.28
C VAL A 237 5.24 -17.30 26.47
N GLU A 238 5.03 -18.10 25.42
CA GLU A 238 5.16 -19.54 25.46
C GLU A 238 6.57 -19.92 25.93
N LYS A 239 7.63 -19.35 25.34
CA LYS A 239 9.02 -19.54 25.81
C LYS A 239 9.25 -19.13 27.27
N LEU A 240 8.61 -18.07 27.74
CA LEU A 240 8.75 -17.60 29.14
C LEU A 240 7.96 -18.48 30.13
N VAL A 241 6.89 -19.11 29.67
CA VAL A 241 6.00 -19.96 30.48
C VAL A 241 6.38 -21.44 30.39
N GLN A 242 7.25 -21.83 29.44
CA GLN A 242 7.84 -23.17 29.44
C GLN A 242 8.72 -23.33 30.69
N PRO A 243 8.42 -24.30 31.58
CA PRO A 243 9.30 -24.58 32.69
C PRO A 243 10.67 -24.99 32.14
N PRO A 244 11.80 -24.54 32.73
CA PRO A 244 13.11 -24.98 32.28
C PRO A 244 13.15 -26.50 32.35
N ASN A 245 13.65 -27.13 31.29
CA ASN A 245 13.73 -28.58 31.15
C ASN A 245 14.57 -29.12 32.33
N GLN A 246 13.91 -29.53 33.41
CA GLN A 246 14.57 -30.06 34.59
C GLN A 246 14.91 -31.52 34.30
N ASP A 247 16.00 -31.73 33.56
CA ASP A 247 16.76 -32.97 33.64
C ASP A 247 17.50 -33.01 35.00
N MET A 248 16.76 -32.95 36.09
CA MET A 248 17.28 -33.20 37.43
C MET A 248 17.44 -34.71 37.61
N ARG A 249 18.50 -35.27 37.03
CA ARG A 249 19.03 -36.57 37.50
C ARG A 249 19.78 -36.35 38.82
N GLY A 250 19.03 -36.09 39.89
CA GLY A 250 19.57 -36.05 41.24
C GLY A 250 20.07 -37.44 41.63
N ARG A 251 21.39 -37.61 41.75
CA ARG A 251 21.98 -38.86 42.27
C ARG A 251 21.87 -38.84 43.79
N VAL A 252 21.00 -39.67 44.35
CA VAL A 252 20.78 -39.73 45.80
C VAL A 252 22.03 -40.32 46.48
N LEU A 253 22.67 -39.55 47.36
CA LEU A 253 23.95 -39.90 48.00
C LEU A 253 23.83 -40.88 49.19
N MET A 254 22.63 -41.42 49.47
CA MET A 254 22.39 -42.42 50.52
C MET A 254 21.24 -43.37 50.12
N PRO A 255 21.22 -44.63 50.63
CA PRO A 255 20.14 -45.57 50.33
C PRO A 255 18.79 -45.08 50.87
N LEU A 256 17.77 -45.09 50.01
CA LEU A 256 16.44 -44.56 50.29
C LEU A 256 15.72 -45.40 51.36
N ARG A 257 15.23 -44.74 52.43
CA ARG A 257 14.32 -45.35 53.42
C ARG A 257 12.89 -45.38 52.86
N LYS A 258 12.06 -46.35 53.26
CA LYS A 258 10.70 -46.58 52.71
C LYS A 258 9.81 -45.32 52.63
N GLY A 259 9.94 -44.40 53.58
CA GLY A 259 9.18 -43.13 53.57
C GLY A 259 9.56 -42.16 52.45
N HIS A 260 10.83 -42.14 52.01
CA HIS A 260 11.27 -41.27 50.92
C HIS A 260 10.76 -41.73 49.55
N LEU A 261 10.53 -43.04 49.39
CA LEU A 261 9.96 -43.60 48.16
C LEU A 261 8.52 -43.13 47.94
N ALA A 262 7.73 -43.07 49.01
CA ALA A 262 6.34 -42.60 48.94
C ALA A 262 6.24 -41.14 48.50
N ILE A 263 7.18 -40.29 48.95
CA ILE A 263 7.25 -38.88 48.58
C ILE A 263 7.65 -38.71 47.11
N LEU A 264 8.63 -39.48 46.62
CA LEU A 264 9.04 -39.44 45.21
C LEU A 264 7.94 -39.90 44.24
N ILE A 265 7.13 -40.88 44.64
CA ILE A 265 5.94 -41.33 43.89
C ILE A 265 4.86 -40.23 43.89
N ALA A 266 4.56 -39.64 45.05
CA ALA A 266 3.56 -38.58 45.16
C ALA A 266 3.93 -37.31 44.38
N CYS A 267 5.23 -37.01 44.26
CA CYS A 267 5.75 -35.90 43.46
C CYS A 267 5.88 -36.22 41.96
N GLY A 268 5.47 -37.41 41.51
CA GLY A 268 5.47 -37.79 40.09
C GLY A 268 6.86 -38.01 39.48
N MET A 269 7.90 -38.19 40.30
CA MET A 269 9.30 -38.31 39.85
C MET A 269 9.76 -39.76 39.60
N CYS A 270 8.86 -40.75 39.64
CA CYS A 270 9.17 -42.14 39.31
C CYS A 270 8.36 -42.59 38.09
N ASN A 271 9.01 -42.68 36.93
CA ASN A 271 8.45 -43.36 35.77
C ASN A 271 8.57 -44.87 36.01
N GLY A 272 7.43 -45.53 36.22
CA GLY A 272 7.31 -46.92 36.67
C GLY A 272 7.85 -47.97 35.70
N ILE A 273 9.17 -48.09 35.57
CA ILE A 273 9.81 -49.23 34.90
C ILE A 273 10.11 -50.28 35.97
N ILE A 274 9.22 -51.26 36.10
CA ILE A 274 9.44 -52.45 36.94
C ILE A 274 10.17 -53.47 36.09
N GLN A 275 11.47 -53.68 36.35
CA GLN A 275 12.22 -54.78 35.73
C GLN A 275 12.04 -56.05 36.59
N LYS A 276 11.35 -57.04 36.02
CA LYS A 276 11.08 -58.32 36.67
C LYS A 276 12.30 -59.24 36.53
N ASN A 277 13.21 -59.23 37.51
CA ASN A 277 14.26 -60.25 37.61
C ASN A 277 13.78 -61.38 38.51
N GLY A 278 13.23 -62.43 37.88
CA GLY A 278 12.99 -63.70 38.52
C GLY A 278 14.21 -64.60 38.36
N THR A 279 14.91 -64.83 39.47
CA THR A 279 15.27 -66.16 40.01
C THR A 279 15.45 -66.01 41.51
#